data_AF-A0A2M6X9Y7-F1
#
_entry.id   AF-A0A2M6X9Y7-F1
#
_cell.length_a   1.000
_cell.length_b   1.000
_cell.length_c   1.000
_cell.angle_alpha   90.00
_cell.angle_beta   90.00
_cell.angle_gamma   90.00
#
_symmetry.space_group_name_H-M   'P 1'
#
loop_
_entity.id
_entity.type
_entity.pdbx_description
1 polymer ?
#
loop_
_entity_poly.entity_id
_entity_poly.type
_entity_poly.pdbx_seq_one_letter_code
_entity_poly.pdbx_strand_id
1 'polypeptide(L)'
;MFLFINTSENKKLTAALVSDKRAVLDKINLEINQNHSEKLLPAVEKILKRNKIVLKDLAGVGVAAGPGSFTGVRVGVAATNALGFALDIPVVGVKCEKGKNLIREAFGNFEAGKFSRPAMPVYKI
;
A
#
# COMPACT_ATOMS: atom_id res chain seq x y z
N MET A 1 -4.37 -1.53 12.99
CA MET A 1 -4.05 -2.36 11.79
C MET A 1 -3.47 -1.47 10.71
N PHE A 2 -2.62 -1.98 9.82
CA PHE A 2 -2.04 -1.19 8.73
C PHE A 2 -2.26 -1.88 7.38
N LEU A 3 -2.58 -1.09 6.36
CA LEU A 3 -2.72 -1.59 4.99
C LEU A 3 -1.46 -1.22 4.19
N PHE A 4 -0.96 -2.12 3.35
CA PHE A 4 0.11 -1.84 2.42
C PHE A 4 -0.30 -2.19 0.99
N ILE A 5 -0.05 -1.28 0.05
CA ILE A 5 -0.39 -1.40 -1.37
C ILE A 5 0.89 -1.35 -2.22
N ASN A 6 1.08 -2.33 -3.10
CA ASN A 6 2.13 -2.28 -4.12
C ASN A 6 1.55 -2.58 -5.50
N THR A 7 1.53 -1.54 -6.32
CA THR A 7 1.16 -1.57 -7.74
C THR A 7 2.33 -1.11 -8.62
N SER A 8 3.54 -1.03 -8.07
CA SER A 8 4.72 -0.50 -8.76
C SER A 8 5.25 -1.41 -9.88
N GLU A 9 4.72 -2.63 -10.01
CA GLU A 9 5.10 -3.59 -11.03
C GLU A 9 4.01 -3.67 -12.13
N ASN A 10 4.41 -3.78 -13.41
CA ASN A 10 3.46 -3.76 -14.54
C ASN A 10 2.47 -4.93 -14.55
N LYS A 11 2.87 -6.08 -14.02
CA LYS A 11 2.07 -7.32 -14.10
C LYS A 11 1.62 -7.86 -12.75
N LYS A 12 1.83 -7.09 -11.68
CA LYS A 12 1.60 -7.56 -10.32
C LYS A 12 1.00 -6.48 -9.46
N LEU A 13 0.03 -6.90 -8.66
CA LEU A 13 -0.56 -6.10 -7.60
C LEU A 13 -0.47 -6.89 -6.30
N THR A 14 -0.02 -6.21 -5.24
CA THR A 14 -0.03 -6.74 -3.88
C THR A 14 -0.81 -5.81 -2.97
N ALA A 15 -1.72 -6.37 -2.20
CA ALA A 15 -2.31 -5.73 -1.02
C ALA A 15 -1.99 -6.60 0.20
N ALA A 16 -1.57 -5.99 1.31
CA ALA A 16 -1.23 -6.70 2.53
C ALA A 16 -1.81 -5.99 3.75
N LEU A 17 -2.31 -6.77 4.71
CA LEU A 17 -2.73 -6.31 6.01
C LEU A 17 -1.66 -6.68 7.04
N VAL A 18 -1.25 -5.70 7.82
CA VAL A 18 -0.18 -5.83 8.82
C VAL A 18 -0.74 -5.49 10.19
N SER A 19 -0.42 -6.29 11.19
CA SER A 19 -0.75 -6.01 12.59
C SER A 19 0.17 -4.93 13.15
N ASP A 20 -0.24 -4.37 14.29
CA ASP A 20 0.58 -3.53 15.17
C ASP A 20 1.85 -4.24 15.69
N LYS A 21 1.93 -5.56 15.62
CA LYS A 21 3.09 -6.37 16.02
C LYS A 21 4.04 -6.73 14.86
N ARG A 22 4.06 -5.93 13.78
CA ARG A 22 4.89 -6.14 12.57
C ARG A 22 4.59 -7.44 11.80
N ALA A 23 3.49 -8.13 12.08
CA ALA A 23 3.16 -9.39 11.41
C ALA A 23 2.22 -9.15 10.22
N VAL A 24 2.55 -9.71 9.06
CA VAL A 24 1.62 -9.76 7.92
C VAL A 24 0.53 -10.77 8.24
N LEU A 25 -0.71 -10.30 8.42
CA LEU A 25 -1.85 -11.12 8.78
C LEU A 25 -2.48 -11.78 7.55
N ASP A 26 -2.60 -11.03 6.46
CA ASP A 26 -3.13 -11.51 5.18
C ASP A 26 -2.49 -10.72 4.03
N LYS A 27 -2.41 -11.35 2.86
CA LYS A 27 -1.83 -10.76 1.66
C LYS A 27 -2.47 -11.38 0.42
N ILE A 28 -2.88 -10.51 -0.50
CA ILE A 28 -3.29 -10.91 -1.84
C ILE A 28 -2.21 -10.46 -2.81
N ASN A 29 -1.77 -11.40 -3.64
CA ASN A 29 -0.97 -11.13 -4.83
C ASN A 29 -1.82 -11.50 -6.05
N LEU A 30 -1.95 -10.58 -6.99
CA LEU A 30 -2.62 -10.81 -8.26
C LEU A 30 -1.62 -10.60 -9.39
N GLU A 31 -1.60 -11.53 -10.32
CA GLU A 31 -1.05 -11.27 -11.65
C GLU A 31 -2.12 -10.56 -12.49
N ILE A 32 -1.72 -9.46 -13.12
CA ILE A 32 -2.64 -8.59 -13.85
C ILE A 32 -2.01 -8.15 -15.17
N ASN A 33 -2.83 -7.97 -16.20
CA ASN A 33 -2.41 -7.37 -17.47
C ASN A 33 -2.93 -5.93 -17.54
N GLN A 34 -2.25 -5.01 -16.84
CA GLN A 34 -2.47 -3.55 -16.86
C GLN A 34 -3.74 -3.00 -16.16
N ASN A 35 -4.63 -3.83 -15.62
CA ASN A 35 -5.86 -3.37 -14.95
C ASN A 35 -5.70 -3.12 -13.44
N HIS A 36 -4.65 -2.41 -13.02
CA HIS A 36 -4.37 -2.17 -11.59
C HIS A 36 -5.52 -1.47 -10.87
N SER A 37 -6.14 -0.47 -11.49
CA SER A 37 -7.22 0.34 -10.91
C SER A 37 -8.46 -0.50 -10.59
N GLU A 38 -8.85 -1.38 -11.49
CA GLU A 38 -10.04 -2.24 -11.34
C GLU A 38 -9.87 -3.31 -10.28
N LYS A 39 -8.63 -3.81 -10.07
CA LYS A 39 -8.35 -4.94 -9.18
C LYS A 39 -7.92 -4.52 -7.78
N LEU A 40 -7.43 -3.29 -7.60
CA LEU A 40 -6.88 -2.83 -6.33
C LEU A 40 -7.92 -2.79 -5.20
N LEU A 41 -8.99 -2.01 -5.36
CA LEU A 41 -9.99 -1.85 -4.31
C LEU A 41 -10.71 -3.17 -3.98
N PRO A 42 -11.08 -4.02 -4.96
CA PRO A 42 -11.62 -5.35 -4.64
C PRO A 42 -10.64 -6.23 -3.86
N ALA A 43 -9.32 -6.14 -4.12
CA ALA A 43 -8.33 -6.89 -3.35
C ALA A 43 -8.24 -6.39 -1.90
N VAL A 44 -8.26 -5.07 -1.70
CA VAL A 44 -8.30 -4.45 -0.36
C VAL A 44 -9.55 -4.88 0.39
N GLU A 45 -10.72 -4.74 -0.23
CA GLU A 45 -12.00 -5.12 0.37
C GLU A 45 -12.03 -6.60 0.78
N LYS A 46 -11.51 -7.48 -0.09
CA LYS A 46 -11.43 -8.92 0.18
C LYS A 46 -10.54 -9.24 1.39
N ILE A 47 -9.40 -8.56 1.55
CA ILE A 47 -8.53 -8.72 2.71
C ILE A 47 -9.24 -8.25 3.98
N LEU A 48 -9.85 -7.07 3.96
CA LEU A 48 -10.55 -6.53 5.13
C LEU A 48 -11.70 -7.46 5.57
N LYS A 49 -12.53 -7.91 4.61
CA LYS A 49 -13.63 -8.86 4.86
C LYS A 49 -13.16 -10.18 5.46
N ARG A 50 -12.09 -10.79 4.92
CA ARG A 50 -11.53 -12.05 5.42
C ARG A 50 -11.06 -11.96 6.88
N ASN A 51 -10.54 -10.80 7.25
CA ASN A 51 -10.02 -10.54 8.58
C ASN A 51 -11.05 -9.90 9.52
N LYS A 52 -12.32 -9.74 9.07
CA LYS A 52 -13.41 -9.11 9.82
C LYS A 52 -13.06 -7.70 10.31
N ILE A 53 -12.35 -6.95 9.47
CA ILE A 53 -11.88 -5.60 9.73
C ILE A 53 -12.71 -4.64 8.87
N VAL A 54 -13.07 -3.48 9.44
CA VAL A 54 -13.64 -2.37 8.71
C VAL A 54 -12.58 -1.33 8.39
N LEU A 55 -12.82 -0.47 7.39
CA LEU A 55 -11.86 0.57 7.00
C LEU A 55 -11.44 1.47 8.17
N LYS A 56 -12.33 1.74 9.12
CA LYS A 56 -12.07 2.56 10.30
C LYS A 56 -11.09 1.95 11.31
N ASP A 57 -10.82 0.64 11.24
CA ASP A 57 -9.83 0.00 12.13
C ASP A 57 -8.39 0.14 11.60
N LEU A 58 -8.22 0.68 10.39
CA LEU A 58 -6.91 1.01 9.84
C LEU A 58 -6.36 2.22 10.59
N ALA A 59 -5.13 2.09 11.06
CA ALA A 59 -4.36 3.13 11.72
C ALA A 59 -3.33 3.78 10.77
N GLY A 60 -3.21 3.29 9.53
CA GLY A 60 -2.33 3.86 8.51
C GLY A 60 -2.33 3.04 7.22
N VAL A 61 -1.94 3.70 6.12
CA VAL A 61 -1.85 3.08 4.78
C VAL A 61 -0.50 3.37 4.12
N GLY A 62 0.23 2.31 3.78
CA GLY A 62 1.53 2.38 3.13
C GLY A 62 1.45 2.05 1.64
N VAL A 63 2.35 2.60 0.84
CA VAL A 63 2.43 2.36 -0.60
C VAL A 63 3.86 2.21 -1.10
N ALA A 64 4.06 1.28 -2.04
CA ALA A 64 5.24 1.24 -2.88
C ALA A 64 5.23 2.45 -3.84
N ALA A 65 5.92 3.52 -3.47
CA ALA A 65 5.89 4.81 -4.16
C ALA A 65 6.73 4.85 -5.44
N GLY A 66 7.40 3.75 -5.82
CA GLY A 66 8.31 3.69 -6.96
C GLY A 66 9.77 3.94 -6.56
N PRO A 67 10.73 3.92 -7.50
CA PRO A 67 10.55 3.82 -8.94
C PRO A 67 9.91 2.51 -9.39
N GLY A 68 9.10 2.56 -10.45
CA GLY A 68 8.38 1.42 -10.99
C GLY A 68 7.55 1.78 -12.22
N SER A 69 6.54 0.96 -12.51
CA SER A 69 5.50 1.22 -13.51
C SER A 69 4.93 2.62 -13.35
N PHE A 70 4.98 3.44 -14.40
CA PHE A 70 4.47 4.80 -14.36
C PHE A 70 2.98 4.85 -13.98
N THR A 71 2.16 4.05 -14.67
CA THR A 71 0.72 3.91 -14.39
C THR A 71 0.50 3.26 -13.03
N GLY A 72 1.20 2.15 -12.76
CA GLY A 72 1.02 1.39 -11.53
C GLY A 72 1.34 2.19 -10.27
N VAL A 73 2.46 2.92 -10.25
CA VAL A 73 2.85 3.80 -9.12
C VAL A 73 1.78 4.88 -8.89
N ARG A 74 1.27 5.51 -9.96
CA ARG A 74 0.23 6.55 -9.83
C ARG A 74 -1.07 5.98 -9.25
N VAL A 75 -1.51 4.81 -9.70
CA VAL A 75 -2.71 4.15 -9.18
C VAL A 75 -2.56 3.86 -7.69
N GLY A 76 -1.43 3.28 -7.28
CA GLY A 76 -1.18 2.93 -5.88
C GLY A 76 -1.13 4.15 -4.98
N VAL A 77 -0.36 5.18 -5.39
CA VAL A 77 -0.21 6.42 -4.62
C VAL A 77 -1.53 7.17 -4.51
N ALA A 78 -2.29 7.28 -5.60
CA ALA A 78 -3.60 7.94 -5.59
C ALA A 78 -4.59 7.23 -4.65
N ALA A 79 -4.71 5.90 -4.75
CA ALA A 79 -5.60 5.12 -3.88
C ALA A 79 -5.20 5.22 -2.40
N THR A 80 -3.90 5.15 -2.11
CA THR A 80 -3.38 5.24 -0.74
C THR A 80 -3.61 6.62 -0.14
N ASN A 81 -3.35 7.69 -0.89
CA ASN A 81 -3.62 9.05 -0.45
C ASN A 81 -5.12 9.31 -0.26
N ALA A 82 -5.97 8.79 -1.15
CA ALA A 82 -7.42 8.90 -1.02
C ALA A 82 -7.94 8.20 0.23
N LEU A 83 -7.45 6.98 0.53
CA LEU A 83 -7.78 6.25 1.76
C LEU A 83 -7.29 7.00 3.00
N GLY A 84 -6.04 7.48 2.99
CA GLY A 84 -5.46 8.23 4.09
C GLY A 84 -6.23 9.52 4.38
N PHE A 85 -6.63 10.25 3.34
CA PHE A 85 -7.44 11.46 3.45
C PHE A 85 -8.85 11.15 3.98
N ALA A 86 -9.55 10.17 3.39
CA ALA A 86 -10.92 9.85 3.75
C ALA A 86 -11.08 9.31 5.18
N LEU A 87 -10.05 8.63 5.70
CA LEU A 87 -10.04 8.05 7.04
C LEU A 87 -9.32 8.93 8.07
N ASP A 88 -8.74 10.05 7.65
CA ASP A 88 -7.84 10.89 8.45
C ASP A 88 -6.73 10.07 9.17
N ILE A 89 -6.05 9.20 8.41
CA ILE A 89 -4.96 8.36 8.94
C ILE A 89 -3.60 8.66 8.27
N PRO A 90 -2.48 8.32 8.92
CA PRO A 90 -1.15 8.43 8.35
C PRO A 90 -0.97 7.69 7.02
N VAL A 91 -0.19 8.30 6.11
CA VAL A 91 0.20 7.69 4.83
C VAL A 91 1.72 7.57 4.75
N VAL A 92 2.23 6.43 4.27
CA VAL A 92 3.67 6.21 4.09
C VAL A 92 3.96 5.79 2.66
N GLY A 93 4.77 6.58 1.94
CA GLY A 93 5.39 6.17 0.69
C GLY A 93 6.76 5.54 0.95
N VAL A 94 6.99 4.34 0.43
CA VAL A 94 8.32 3.69 0.45
C VAL A 94 8.89 3.56 -0.94
N LYS A 95 10.18 3.87 -1.05
CA LYS A 95 10.91 3.80 -2.30
C LYS A 95 11.21 2.34 -2.64
N CYS A 96 10.91 1.94 -3.88
CA CYS A 96 11.16 0.59 -4.37
C CYS A 96 12.66 0.41 -4.67
N GLU A 97 13.38 -0.21 -3.75
CA GLU A 97 14.79 -0.55 -3.91
C GLU A 97 14.99 -2.08 -3.91
N LYS A 98 15.94 -2.56 -4.72
CA LYS A 98 16.19 -4.01 -4.85
C LYS A 98 16.64 -4.59 -3.49
N GLY A 99 16.10 -5.76 -3.15
CA GLY A 99 16.46 -6.49 -1.91
C GLY A 99 15.75 -6.01 -0.65
N LYS A 100 14.94 -4.94 -0.72
CA LYS A 100 14.18 -4.46 0.44
C LYS A 100 12.83 -5.16 0.59
N ASN A 101 12.42 -5.39 1.83
CA ASN A 101 11.06 -5.77 2.17
C ASN A 101 10.22 -4.50 2.40
N LEU A 102 9.50 -4.07 1.37
CA LEU A 102 8.76 -2.80 1.38
C LEU A 102 7.69 -2.74 2.47
N ILE A 103 7.05 -3.86 2.80
CA ILE A 103 6.05 -3.92 3.89
C ILE A 103 6.72 -3.59 5.22
N ARG A 104 7.88 -4.21 5.49
CA ARG A 104 8.64 -3.99 6.73
C ARG A 104 9.15 -2.55 6.82
N GLU A 105 9.63 -1.99 5.72
CA GLU A 105 10.11 -0.60 5.67
C GLU A 105 8.96 0.40 5.90
N ALA A 106 7.81 0.18 5.27
CA ALA A 106 6.62 1.01 5.48
C ALA A 106 6.17 0.97 6.95
N PHE A 107 6.14 -0.22 7.57
CA PHE A 107 5.81 -0.35 8.98
C PHE A 107 6.81 0.34 9.90
N GLY A 108 8.11 0.16 9.66
CA GLY A 108 9.14 0.84 10.44
C GLY A 108 9.03 2.37 10.36
N ASN A 109 8.60 2.90 9.22
CA ASN A 109 8.32 4.32 9.06
C ASN A 109 7.08 4.77 9.85
N PHE A 110 6.02 3.97 9.92
CA PHE A 110 4.88 4.25 10.80
C PHE A 110 5.30 4.35 12.27
N GLU A 111 6.07 3.39 12.77
CA GLU A 111 6.55 3.38 14.16
C GLU A 111 7.49 4.54 14.48
N ALA A 112 8.32 4.94 13.51
CA ALA A 112 9.22 6.06 13.67
C ALA A 112 8.51 7.44 13.55
N GLY A 113 7.19 7.47 13.35
CA GLY A 113 6.45 8.71 13.10
C GLY A 113 6.79 9.37 11.77
N LYS A 114 7.43 8.64 10.85
CA LYS A 114 7.87 9.12 9.54
C LYS A 114 6.81 8.85 8.48
N PHE A 115 5.72 9.61 8.54
CA PHE A 115 4.62 9.54 7.57
C PHE A 115 4.43 10.90 6.90
N SER A 116 3.86 10.89 5.69
CA SER A 116 3.59 12.08 4.90
C SER A 116 2.10 12.25 4.64
N ARG A 117 1.66 13.48 4.38
CA ARG A 117 0.31 13.81 3.90
C ARG A 117 0.45 14.84 2.79
N PRO A 118 0.55 14.45 1.50
CA PRO A 118 0.39 13.12 0.89
C PRO A 118 1.70 12.33 0.67
N ALA A 119 1.62 11.06 0.26
CA ALA A 119 2.74 10.33 -0.36
C ALA A 119 2.96 10.80 -1.80
N MET A 120 4.22 10.93 -2.20
CA MET A 120 4.61 11.38 -3.54
C MET A 120 5.14 10.22 -4.38
N PRO A 121 4.75 10.13 -5.67
CA PRO A 121 5.30 9.12 -6.56
C PRO A 121 6.77 9.43 -6.88
N VAL A 122 7.58 8.37 -6.94
CA VAL A 122 8.98 8.41 -7.33
C VAL A 122 9.09 7.74 -8.70
N TYR A 123 9.53 8.50 -9.70
CA TYR A 123 9.75 8.01 -11.06
C TYR A 123 11.24 7.71 -11.29
N LYS A 124 11.55 6.82 -12.26
CA LYS A 124 12.90 6.78 -12.81
C LYS A 124 13.06 8.00 -13.70
N ILE A 125 14.09 8.79 -13.44
CA ILE A 125 14.59 9.84 -14.33
C ILE A 125 15.64 9.19 -15.24
#